data_AF-A0A4Q3D0E2-F1
#
_entry.id   AF-A0A4Q3D0E2-F1
#
_cell.length_a   1.000
_cell.length_b   1.000
_cell.length_c   1.000
_cell.angle_alpha   90.00
_cell.angle_beta   90.00
_cell.angle_gamma   90.00
#
_symmetry.space_group_name_H-M   'P 1'
#
loop_
_entity.id
_entity.type
_entity.pdbx_description
1 polymer ?
#
loop_
_entity_poly.entity_id
_entity_poly.type
_entity_poly.pdbx_seq_one_letter_code
_entity_poly.pdbx_strand_id
1 'polypeptide(L)'
;GGKPGILHGNRTYLLQDEDGQITEAHSISAGLDYPGIGPEHSWLHESGRVGYEPITDTQALEAFQLCCRLEGIIPALESSHALAALETKAREMNEDQLIVVNVSGRGDKDIFTVAEHLGFEL
;
A
#
# COMPACT_ATOMS: atom_id res chain seq x y z
N GLY A 1 -11.06 5.04 -1.98
CA GLY A 1 -12.22 5.34 -1.11
C GLY A 1 -11.91 6.58 -0.28
N GLY A 2 -12.91 7.15 0.39
CA GLY A 2 -12.74 8.35 1.22
C GLY A 2 -13.24 9.64 0.56
N LYS A 3 -13.44 10.67 1.39
CA LYS A 3 -13.94 12.00 1.00
C LYS A 3 -13.19 13.10 1.75
N PRO A 4 -13.10 14.33 1.20
CA PRO A 4 -12.44 15.44 1.88
C PRO A 4 -13.03 15.73 3.27
N GLY A 5 -12.18 15.95 4.25
CA GLY A 5 -12.57 16.35 5.61
C GLY A 5 -11.35 16.81 6.43
N ILE A 6 -11.52 16.92 7.75
CA ILE A 6 -10.46 17.39 8.67
C ILE A 6 -10.07 16.24 9.59
N LEU A 7 -8.79 15.88 9.60
CA LEU A 7 -8.23 14.86 10.48
C LEU A 7 -6.84 15.31 10.95
N HIS A 8 -6.57 15.13 12.25
CA HIS A 8 -5.24 15.35 12.85
C HIS A 8 -4.58 16.69 12.42
N GLY A 9 -5.34 17.78 12.43
CA GLY A 9 -4.82 19.14 12.19
C GLY A 9 -4.64 19.54 10.72
N ASN A 10 -5.12 18.74 9.75
CA ASN A 10 -5.08 19.09 8.33
C ASN A 10 -6.41 18.78 7.61
N ARG A 11 -6.66 19.44 6.48
CA ARG A 11 -7.76 19.13 5.55
C ARG A 11 -7.23 18.20 4.46
N THR A 12 -7.80 17.00 4.34
CA THR A 12 -7.30 15.94 3.46
C THR A 12 -8.41 14.94 3.11
N TYR A 13 -8.13 13.94 2.28
CA TYR A 13 -9.00 12.78 2.09
C TYR A 13 -8.89 11.81 3.27
N LEU A 14 -10.04 11.33 3.74
CA LEU A 14 -10.12 10.31 4.77
C LEU A 14 -11.36 9.42 4.63
N LEU A 15 -11.33 8.27 5.29
CA LEU A 15 -12.46 7.39 5.51
C LEU A 15 -13.33 7.96 6.63
N GLN A 16 -14.58 8.30 6.30
CA GLN A 16 -15.55 8.84 7.25
C GLN A 16 -16.96 8.50 6.79
N ASP A 17 -17.88 8.35 7.74
CA ASP A 17 -19.29 8.08 7.49
C ASP A 17 -20.07 9.35 7.07
N GLU A 18 -21.39 9.25 6.93
CA GLU A 18 -22.25 10.37 6.51
C GLU A 18 -22.26 11.53 7.50
N ASP A 19 -22.06 11.25 8.79
CA ASP A 19 -22.02 12.24 9.88
C ASP A 19 -20.61 12.85 10.07
N GLY A 20 -19.62 12.37 9.31
CA GLY A 20 -18.22 12.80 9.38
C GLY A 20 -17.43 12.12 10.50
N GLN A 21 -17.94 11.04 11.09
CA GLN A 21 -17.19 10.21 12.03
C GLN A 21 -16.15 9.38 11.28
N ILE A 22 -14.95 9.26 11.86
CA ILE A 22 -13.85 8.52 11.26
C ILE A 22 -14.19 7.03 11.20
N THR A 23 -14.06 6.43 10.01
CA THR A 23 -14.19 4.99 9.83
C THR A 23 -12.84 4.32 10.05
N GLU A 24 -12.82 3.21 10.77
CA GLU A 24 -11.59 2.43 10.97
C GLU A 24 -11.06 1.89 9.64
N ALA A 25 -9.75 2.01 9.45
CA ALA A 25 -9.05 1.32 8.36
C ALA A 25 -8.80 -0.14 8.76
N HIS A 26 -8.44 -0.95 7.77
CA HIS A 26 -7.90 -2.28 7.99
C HIS A 26 -6.89 -2.59 6.89
N SER A 27 -5.72 -3.10 7.29
CA SER A 27 -4.72 -3.68 6.39
C SER A 27 -3.89 -4.72 7.13
N ILE A 28 -3.43 -5.76 6.43
CA ILE A 28 -2.41 -6.68 6.96
C ILE A 28 -1.10 -5.94 7.31
N SER A 29 -0.84 -4.81 6.64
CA SER A 29 0.31 -3.96 6.89
C SER A 29 -0.06 -2.86 7.89
N ALA A 30 0.42 -3.00 9.12
CA ALA A 30 0.17 -2.03 10.18
C ALA A 30 0.57 -0.59 9.80
N GLY A 31 1.60 -0.40 8.96
CA GLY A 31 2.03 0.91 8.50
C GLY A 31 1.10 1.59 7.49
N LEU A 32 0.17 0.85 6.88
CA LEU A 32 -0.85 1.37 5.95
C LEU A 32 -2.26 1.38 6.55
N ASP A 33 -2.42 0.87 7.77
CA ASP A 33 -3.68 0.83 8.50
C ASP A 33 -4.02 2.21 9.10
N TYR A 34 -4.28 3.17 8.22
CA TYR A 34 -4.57 4.56 8.60
C TYR A 34 -5.73 5.12 7.76
N PRO A 35 -6.76 5.74 8.38
CA PRO A 35 -7.95 6.15 7.66
C PRO A 35 -7.77 7.44 6.84
N GLY A 36 -6.62 8.10 6.92
CA GLY A 36 -6.35 9.36 6.21
C GLY A 36 -5.18 9.26 5.23
N ILE A 37 -4.88 10.37 4.57
CA ILE A 37 -3.67 10.53 3.75
C ILE A 37 -3.10 11.95 3.94
N GLY A 38 -1.81 12.16 3.67
CA GLY A 38 -1.22 13.49 3.75
C GLY A 38 -1.88 14.51 2.79
N PRO A 39 -2.00 15.79 3.18
CA PRO A 39 -2.69 16.80 2.36
C PRO A 39 -2.00 17.08 1.01
N GLU A 40 -0.68 16.91 0.93
CA GLU A 40 0.05 17.02 -0.34
C GLU A 40 -0.36 15.94 -1.35
N HIS A 41 -0.58 14.70 -0.88
CA HIS A 41 -1.09 13.62 -1.72
C HIS A 41 -2.50 13.89 -2.21
N SER A 42 -3.36 14.43 -1.35
CA SER A 42 -4.71 14.89 -1.73
C SER A 42 -4.66 15.93 -2.86
N TRP A 43 -3.77 16.92 -2.75
CA TRP A 43 -3.59 17.94 -3.79
C TRP A 43 -3.04 17.34 -5.11
N LEU A 44 -2.06 16.42 -5.03
CA LEU A 44 -1.52 15.73 -6.20
C LEU A 44 -2.56 14.83 -6.90
N HIS A 45 -3.49 14.26 -6.13
CA HIS A 45 -4.63 13.52 -6.67
C HIS A 45 -5.60 14.44 -7.42
N GLU A 46 -6.05 15.52 -6.76
CA GLU A 46 -7.03 16.47 -7.32
C GLU A 46 -6.50 17.18 -8.58
N SER A 47 -5.20 17.47 -8.62
CA SER A 47 -4.56 18.06 -9.80
C SER A 47 -4.36 17.07 -10.97
N GLY A 48 -4.63 15.78 -10.76
CA GLY A 48 -4.41 14.72 -11.75
C GLY A 48 -2.92 14.39 -11.96
N ARG A 49 -2.03 14.88 -11.08
CA ARG A 49 -0.58 14.68 -11.22
C ARG A 49 -0.12 13.29 -10.79
N VAL A 50 -0.83 12.67 -9.85
CA VAL A 50 -0.55 11.34 -9.30
C VAL A 50 -1.83 10.48 -9.31
N GLY A 51 -1.71 9.26 -9.81
CA GLY A 51 -2.72 8.22 -9.69
C GLY A 51 -2.53 7.41 -8.41
N TYR A 52 -3.64 7.02 -7.77
CA TYR A 52 -3.65 6.21 -6.55
C TYR A 52 -4.47 4.96 -6.81
N GLU A 53 -3.88 3.81 -6.51
CA GLU A 53 -4.48 2.49 -6.80
C GLU A 53 -4.55 1.65 -5.52
N PRO A 54 -5.69 0.99 -5.26
CA PRO A 54 -5.80 0.09 -4.13
C PRO A 54 -5.09 -1.23 -4.43
N ILE A 55 -4.47 -1.80 -3.40
CA ILE A 55 -3.89 -3.15 -3.42
C ILE A 55 -4.45 -3.90 -2.22
N THR A 56 -4.87 -5.15 -2.43
CA THR A 56 -5.41 -6.00 -1.36
C THR A 56 -4.30 -6.71 -0.58
N ASP A 57 -4.62 -7.16 0.63
CA ASP A 57 -3.70 -7.94 1.47
C ASP A 57 -3.16 -9.18 0.73
N THR A 58 -4.03 -9.88 -0.03
CA THR A 58 -3.63 -11.05 -0.84
C THR A 58 -2.60 -10.69 -1.90
N GLN A 59 -2.81 -9.60 -2.64
CA GLN A 59 -1.88 -9.14 -3.67
C GLN A 59 -0.52 -8.74 -3.05
N ALA A 60 -0.54 -8.05 -1.92
CA ALA A 60 0.68 -7.68 -1.20
C ALA A 60 1.46 -8.92 -0.73
N LEU A 61 0.78 -9.95 -0.21
CA LEU A 61 1.41 -11.20 0.23
C LEU A 61 1.99 -12.01 -0.92
N GLU A 62 1.32 -12.04 -2.08
CA GLU A 62 1.83 -12.69 -3.29
C GLU A 62 3.11 -12.00 -3.77
N ALA A 63 3.11 -10.66 -3.81
CA ALA A 63 4.27 -9.86 -4.19
C ALA A 63 5.43 -9.99 -3.20
N PHE A 64 5.15 -10.02 -1.89
CA PHE A 64 6.14 -10.30 -0.85
C PHE A 64 6.86 -11.62 -1.14
N GLN A 65 6.09 -12.70 -1.33
CA GLN A 65 6.65 -14.02 -1.57
C GLN A 65 7.42 -14.10 -2.88
N LEU A 66 6.94 -13.41 -3.93
CA LEU A 66 7.60 -13.37 -5.22
C LEU A 66 8.96 -12.67 -5.13
N CYS A 67 9.02 -11.50 -4.47
CA CYS A 67 10.26 -10.75 -4.25
C CYS A 67 11.28 -11.58 -3.47
N CYS A 68 10.85 -12.26 -2.39
CA CYS A 68 11.70 -13.18 -1.63
C CYS A 68 12.28 -14.30 -2.50
N ARG A 69 11.45 -14.94 -3.34
CA ARG A 69 11.88 -16.07 -4.17
C ARG A 69 12.77 -15.68 -5.35
N LEU A 70 12.48 -14.56 -6.00
CA LEU A 70 13.18 -14.15 -7.22
C LEU A 70 14.46 -13.36 -6.92
N GLU A 71 14.40 -12.46 -5.94
CA GLU A 71 15.47 -11.48 -5.69
C GLU A 71 16.23 -11.73 -4.38
N GLY A 72 15.74 -12.63 -3.51
CA GLY A 72 16.34 -12.86 -2.19
C GLY A 72 16.22 -11.66 -1.24
N ILE A 73 15.27 -10.76 -1.52
CA ILE A 73 14.98 -9.58 -0.70
C ILE A 73 13.71 -9.86 0.09
N ILE A 74 13.72 -9.57 1.39
CA ILE A 74 12.53 -9.65 2.25
C ILE A 74 11.96 -8.23 2.39
N PRO A 75 10.97 -7.82 1.57
CA PRO A 75 10.40 -6.48 1.64
C PRO A 75 9.46 -6.34 2.83
N ALA A 76 9.30 -5.12 3.36
CA ALA A 76 8.22 -4.85 4.30
C ALA A 76 6.84 -5.07 3.64
N LEU A 77 5.82 -5.41 4.42
CA LEU A 77 4.45 -5.56 3.88
C LEU A 77 3.95 -4.25 3.26
N GLU A 78 4.35 -3.10 3.81
CA GLU A 78 4.07 -1.77 3.22
C GLU A 78 4.67 -1.67 1.80
N SER A 79 5.94 -2.06 1.64
CA SER A 79 6.63 -2.02 0.34
C SER A 79 6.06 -3.04 -0.65
N SER A 80 5.56 -4.18 -0.14
CA SER A 80 4.97 -5.25 -0.94
C SER A 80 3.70 -4.80 -1.65
N HIS A 81 2.96 -3.81 -1.11
CA HIS A 81 1.83 -3.20 -1.82
C HIS A 81 2.30 -2.48 -3.09
N ALA A 82 3.42 -1.74 -3.04
CA ALA A 82 3.97 -1.07 -4.22
C ALA A 82 4.51 -2.08 -5.25
N LEU A 83 5.11 -3.17 -4.79
CA LEU A 83 5.58 -4.26 -5.66
C LEU A 83 4.42 -4.98 -6.35
N ALA A 84 3.30 -5.21 -5.67
CA ALA A 84 2.12 -5.85 -6.22
C ALA A 84 1.52 -5.10 -7.42
N ALA A 85 1.60 -3.76 -7.41
CA ALA A 85 1.14 -2.94 -8.53
C ALA A 85 1.91 -3.21 -9.83
N LEU A 86 3.16 -3.71 -9.75
CA LEU A 86 4.01 -3.97 -10.91
C LEU A 86 3.39 -4.96 -11.89
N GLU A 87 2.68 -5.99 -11.41
CA GLU A 87 2.09 -7.00 -12.31
C GLU A 87 1.11 -6.36 -13.31
N THR A 88 0.33 -5.39 -12.83
CA THR A 88 -0.62 -4.67 -13.69
C THR A 88 0.10 -3.58 -14.48
N LYS A 89 0.94 -2.77 -13.82
CA LYS A 89 1.61 -1.63 -14.45
C LYS A 89 2.56 -2.04 -15.57
N ALA A 90 3.37 -3.07 -15.36
CA ALA A 90 4.32 -3.53 -16.37
C ALA A 90 3.63 -4.08 -17.62
N ARG A 91 2.41 -4.65 -17.50
CA ARG A 91 1.62 -5.13 -18.66
C ARG A 91 1.09 -4.01 -19.54
N GLU A 92 0.93 -2.81 -18.98
CA GLU A 92 0.46 -1.61 -19.70
C GLU A 92 1.61 -0.84 -20.37
N MET A 93 2.85 -1.24 -20.13
CA MET A 93 4.05 -0.51 -20.56
C MET A 93 4.73 -1.16 -21.77
N ASN A 94 5.38 -0.31 -22.57
CA ASN A 94 6.28 -0.76 -23.63
C ASN A 94 7.62 -1.22 -23.04
N GLU A 95 8.33 -2.09 -23.76
CA GLU A 95 9.59 -2.71 -23.33
C GLU A 95 10.71 -1.69 -23.00
N ASP A 96 10.65 -0.48 -23.55
CA ASP A 96 11.65 0.58 -23.36
C ASP A 96 11.35 1.49 -22.16
N GLN A 97 10.18 1.35 -21.52
CA GLN A 97 9.82 2.14 -20.36
C GLN A 97 10.38 1.55 -19.07
N LEU A 98 10.76 2.43 -18.14
CA LEU A 98 11.35 2.04 -16.86
C LEU A 98 10.41 2.35 -15.71
N ILE A 99 10.32 1.41 -14.75
CA ILE A 99 9.63 1.61 -13.47
C ILE A 99 10.68 1.69 -12.36
N VAL A 100 10.52 2.68 -11.48
CA VAL A 100 11.28 2.75 -10.22
C VAL A 100 10.30 2.54 -9.07
N VAL A 101 10.61 1.59 -8.19
CA VAL A 101 9.82 1.30 -7.00
C VAL A 101 10.61 1.70 -5.76
N ASN A 102 9.94 2.39 -4.84
CA ASN A 102 10.48 2.65 -3.52
C ASN A 102 10.25 1.42 -2.61
N VAL A 103 11.29 0.65 -2.35
CA VAL A 103 11.28 -0.39 -1.31
C VAL A 103 11.56 0.29 0.03
N SER A 104 10.50 0.83 0.62
CA SER A 104 10.54 1.71 1.79
C SER A 104 11.10 1.06 3.06
N GLY A 105 11.08 -0.27 3.17
CA GLY A 105 11.60 -0.98 4.33
C GLY A 105 11.83 -2.47 4.09
N ARG A 106 12.51 -3.09 5.05
CA ARG A 106 12.73 -4.55 5.11
C ARG A 106 11.66 -5.23 5.97
N GLY A 107 11.34 -6.47 5.64
CA GLY A 107 10.23 -7.22 6.20
C GLY A 107 10.54 -8.06 7.43
N ASP A 108 11.71 -7.90 8.08
CA ASP A 108 12.05 -8.67 9.29
C ASP A 108 10.95 -8.59 10.36
N LYS A 109 10.32 -7.42 10.50
CA LYS A 109 9.22 -7.20 11.45
C LYS A 109 7.94 -7.97 11.10
N ASP A 110 7.77 -8.31 9.82
CA ASP A 110 6.52 -8.86 9.28
C ASP A 110 6.56 -10.39 9.18
N ILE A 111 7.70 -11.03 9.45
CA ILE A 111 7.91 -12.48 9.25
C ILE A 111 6.86 -13.32 9.99
N PHE A 112 6.54 -12.98 11.24
CA PHE A 112 5.56 -13.73 12.03
C PHE A 112 4.14 -13.57 11.48
N THR A 113 3.74 -12.35 11.13
CA THR A 113 2.44 -12.06 10.51
C THR A 113 2.27 -12.80 9.19
N VAL A 114 3.31 -12.81 8.35
CA VAL A 114 3.29 -13.53 7.08
C VAL A 114 3.24 -15.04 7.30
N ALA A 115 4.04 -15.58 8.22
CA ALA A 115 4.05 -17.01 8.51
C ALA A 115 2.68 -17.51 9.00
N GLU A 116 2.07 -16.78 9.94
CA GLU A 116 0.72 -17.07 10.43
C GLU A 116 -0.31 -17.06 9.29
N HIS A 117 -0.28 -16.03 8.45
CA HIS A 117 -1.23 -15.92 7.33
C HIS A 117 -1.03 -17.03 6.27
N LEU A 118 0.20 -17.47 6.07
CA LEU A 118 0.53 -18.56 5.15
C LEU A 118 0.36 -19.96 5.76
N GLY A 119 -0.03 -20.05 7.03
CA GLY A 119 -0.22 -21.33 7.72
C GLY A 119 1.10 -22.06 8.04
N PHE A 120 2.20 -21.34 8.18
CA PHE A 120 3.48 -21.88 8.63
C PHE A 120 3.65 -21.64 10.14
N GLU A 121 3.93 -22.70 10.89
CA GLU A 121 4.50 -22.57 12.23
C GLU A 121 6.01 -22.36 12.10
N LEU A 122 6.51 -21.26 12.68
CA LEU A 122 7.93 -20.92 12.77
C LEU A 122 8.61 -21.58 13.99
#